data_AF-A0A9P3PNB8-F1
#
_entry.id   AF-A0A9P3PNB8-F1
#
_cell.length_a   1.000
_cell.length_b   1.000
_cell.length_c   1.000
_cell.angle_alpha   90.00
_cell.angle_beta   90.00
_cell.angle_gamma   90.00
#
_symmetry.space_group_name_H-M   'P 1'
#
loop_
_entity.id
_entity.type
_entity.pdbx_description
1 polymer ?
#
loop_
_entity_poly.entity_id
_entity_poly.type
_entity_poly.pdbx_seq_one_letter_code
_entity_poly.pdbx_strand_id
1 'polypeptide(L)'
;MFVRPRSRATSRATSPVPSAISRSSDGLSYMKSPTGGTEFEIERVPKSATYRRSMPLAEPGYENNPAFRDYVSRLLAASGSPFSVAGRITLDSSQLTLFFRTKSAITHSLDFPVDVDYSMPPPLEVLIGTCKPHQTAEFVEYPDRQSLYYPPGLALTCTFDLANHPILDAVRQALFPNLPPGHFLTTVKDKLEIVDTGSRLAPQPRALRKDGRVATVMITLPSRFEGGALVVHDLEGGSHEKYLGRGGRIGDVEWTAFLPDCEYEIEPVVRGCRISITYAVFLRTFGPCGQEQLVRPSDEFLDRLGSVLNLSRGRKVACYLEFDYAVNPAEALADSVVPILRGGDSLLYHAIKLYKLAPEMHWTAGGYIWPIDRTVDLVSDDIARTQHKNMLPGRMPFGVLNGNGTRSGIPAVRGPFSNAPFGDMDEEEVNNLRARVEDSGAIPLAEADITILTDWDIPTPVAGKERVYFVSGGELEKLVVNVLLVVYVP
;
A
#
# COMPACT_ATOMS: atom_id res chain seq x y z
N MET A 1 -15.34 58.83 -41.69
CA MET A 1 -16.28 58.90 -42.83
C MET A 1 -16.97 57.55 -42.98
N PHE A 2 -18.23 57.48 -43.42
CA PHE A 2 -18.98 56.23 -43.56
C PHE A 2 -18.76 55.55 -44.93
N VAL A 3 -18.88 54.23 -44.99
CA VAL A 3 -19.79 53.49 -45.90
C VAL A 3 -19.93 52.02 -45.40
N ARG A 4 -21.08 51.38 -45.70
CA ARG A 4 -21.52 50.00 -45.34
C ARG A 4 -21.81 49.21 -46.65
N PRO A 5 -22.62 48.11 -46.76
CA PRO A 5 -23.16 47.09 -45.83
C PRO A 5 -22.59 45.68 -46.17
N ARG A 6 -23.14 44.46 -45.93
CA ARG A 6 -24.45 43.83 -45.57
C ARG A 6 -24.15 42.65 -44.60
N SER A 7 -24.91 42.30 -43.55
CA SER A 7 -26.31 41.81 -43.40
C SER A 7 -26.59 40.50 -44.15
N ARG A 8 -27.19 39.42 -43.60
CA ARG A 8 -27.91 39.10 -42.33
C ARG A 8 -27.83 37.55 -42.15
N ALA A 9 -28.11 36.84 -41.05
CA ALA A 9 -28.54 37.12 -39.65
C ALA A 9 -27.90 35.99 -38.75
N THR A 10 -28.36 35.44 -37.60
CA THR A 10 -29.61 35.50 -36.78
C THR A 10 -29.30 35.07 -35.32
N SER A 11 -30.31 35.03 -34.43
CA SER A 11 -30.30 34.51 -33.04
C SER A 11 -30.58 32.99 -32.97
N ARG A 12 -30.58 32.24 -31.83
CA ARG A 12 -30.70 32.58 -30.38
C ARG A 12 -30.36 31.34 -29.50
N ALA A 13 -29.65 31.49 -28.37
CA ALA A 13 -29.66 30.57 -27.20
C ALA A 13 -28.90 31.19 -26.01
N THR A 14 -29.15 30.72 -24.78
CA THR A 14 -28.52 31.23 -23.52
C THR A 14 -28.16 30.10 -22.54
N SER A 15 -27.18 30.35 -21.68
CA SER A 15 -26.72 29.53 -20.54
C SER A 15 -27.84 29.31 -19.48
N PRO A 16 -27.71 28.37 -18.50
CA PRO A 16 -26.71 28.49 -17.40
C PRO A 16 -26.13 27.17 -16.81
N VAL A 17 -25.29 27.35 -15.79
CA VAL A 17 -24.71 26.40 -14.78
C VAL A 17 -24.57 27.24 -13.46
N PRO A 18 -24.12 26.76 -12.28
CA PRO A 18 -23.90 25.39 -11.74
C PRO A 18 -24.41 25.15 -10.28
N SER A 19 -24.43 23.88 -9.80
CA SER A 19 -24.39 23.46 -8.38
C SER A 19 -24.57 21.93 -8.21
N ALA A 20 -24.14 21.21 -7.17
CA ALA A 20 -23.02 21.33 -6.22
C ALA A 20 -22.86 20.03 -5.36
N ILE A 21 -21.61 19.60 -5.12
CA ILE A 21 -21.04 18.97 -3.89
C ILE A 21 -21.81 17.82 -3.16
N SER A 22 -21.28 16.59 -3.34
CA SER A 22 -21.08 15.44 -2.41
C SER A 22 -22.13 14.94 -1.37
N ARG A 23 -22.23 13.60 -1.25
CA ARG A 23 -21.72 12.78 -0.10
C ARG A 23 -21.94 11.27 -0.31
N SER A 24 -21.38 10.45 0.60
CA SER A 24 -21.32 8.96 0.65
C SER A 24 -20.59 8.30 -0.55
N SER A 25 -19.57 7.44 -0.43
CA SER A 25 -19.18 6.46 0.63
C SER A 25 -20.18 5.29 0.74
N ASP A 26 -19.83 4.03 0.96
CA ASP A 26 -18.55 3.34 1.22
C ASP A 26 -18.57 1.97 0.50
N GLY A 27 -17.58 1.10 0.77
CA GLY A 27 -17.82 -0.35 0.77
C GLY A 27 -17.38 -1.13 -0.47
N LEU A 28 -16.09 -1.49 -0.52
CA LEU A 28 -15.63 -2.69 -1.21
C LEU A 28 -15.67 -3.89 -0.25
N SER A 29 -16.28 -4.99 -0.69
CA SER A 29 -16.00 -6.37 -0.25
C SER A 29 -16.36 -7.24 -1.45
N TYR A 30 -15.44 -7.77 -2.27
CA TYR A 30 -14.37 -8.73 -1.95
C TYR A 30 -14.85 -9.95 -1.15
N MET A 31 -15.17 -11.01 -1.89
CA MET A 31 -14.72 -12.36 -1.55
C MET A 31 -14.34 -13.09 -2.85
N LYS A 32 -13.49 -14.11 -2.74
CA LYS A 32 -12.93 -14.83 -3.91
C LYS A 32 -12.65 -16.30 -3.57
N SER A 33 -13.67 -17.14 -3.73
CA SER A 33 -13.57 -18.58 -3.51
C SER A 33 -12.79 -19.29 -4.64
N PRO A 34 -11.86 -20.22 -4.33
CA PRO A 34 -11.14 -20.96 -5.34
C PRO A 34 -11.76 -22.35 -5.63
N THR A 35 -12.11 -22.62 -6.88
CA THR A 35 -11.90 -23.92 -7.55
C THR A 35 -12.28 -23.83 -9.03
N GLY A 36 -11.68 -24.67 -9.87
CA GLY A 36 -12.08 -24.81 -11.27
C GLY A 36 -13.33 -25.69 -11.41
N GLY A 37 -14.48 -25.07 -11.61
CA GLY A 37 -15.76 -25.74 -11.83
C GLY A 37 -16.78 -24.78 -12.42
N THR A 38 -17.50 -25.20 -13.46
CA THR A 38 -18.40 -24.33 -14.24
C THR A 38 -19.77 -24.12 -13.58
N GLU A 39 -19.92 -23.08 -12.75
CA GLU A 39 -21.24 -22.61 -12.32
C GLU A 39 -21.28 -21.07 -12.05
N PHE A 40 -22.48 -20.50 -11.93
CA PHE A 40 -22.68 -19.07 -11.67
C PHE A 40 -22.85 -18.79 -10.17
N GLU A 41 -21.99 -17.95 -9.60
CA GLU A 41 -22.20 -17.37 -8.27
C GLU A 41 -23.17 -16.17 -8.38
N ILE A 42 -24.23 -16.14 -7.56
CA ILE A 42 -25.29 -15.11 -7.63
C ILE A 42 -25.52 -14.50 -6.26
N GLU A 43 -24.92 -13.33 -6.04
CA GLU A 43 -25.25 -12.45 -4.92
C GLU A 43 -26.69 -11.92 -5.04
N ARG A 44 -27.47 -11.92 -3.94
CA ARG A 44 -28.91 -11.62 -3.95
C ARG A 44 -29.33 -10.57 -2.93
N VAL A 45 -29.14 -9.31 -3.27
CA VAL A 45 -29.75 -8.15 -2.61
C VAL A 45 -31.30 -8.17 -2.85
N PRO A 46 -32.15 -7.66 -1.93
CA PRO A 46 -33.60 -7.85 -1.99
C PRO A 46 -34.31 -7.34 -3.26
N LYS A 47 -35.42 -8.01 -3.59
CA LYS A 47 -36.18 -7.81 -4.84
C LYS A 47 -36.83 -6.42 -4.93
N SER A 48 -36.50 -5.68 -6.00
CA SER A 48 -37.44 -4.73 -6.62
C SER A 48 -37.74 -5.18 -8.05
N ALA A 49 -39.00 -5.06 -8.48
CA ALA A 49 -39.48 -5.63 -9.74
C ALA A 49 -39.86 -4.54 -10.74
N THR A 50 -39.04 -4.34 -11.78
CA THR A 50 -39.36 -3.40 -12.87
C THR A 50 -38.91 -3.89 -14.24
N TYR A 51 -39.73 -3.59 -15.25
CA TYR A 51 -39.59 -3.91 -16.67
C TYR A 51 -38.15 -3.93 -17.24
N ARG A 52 -37.73 -5.07 -17.80
CA ARG A 52 -36.66 -5.11 -18.80
C ARG A 52 -37.21 -4.72 -20.17
N ARG A 53 -36.75 -3.60 -20.73
CA ARG A 53 -36.76 -3.40 -22.19
C ARG A 53 -35.66 -4.25 -22.81
N SER A 54 -35.96 -5.03 -23.84
CA SER A 54 -34.94 -5.76 -24.61
C SER A 54 -34.15 -4.77 -25.47
N MET A 55 -32.86 -4.59 -25.16
CA MET A 55 -31.90 -4.04 -26.13
C MET A 55 -31.67 -5.07 -27.26
N PRO A 56 -31.31 -4.64 -28.48
CA PRO A 56 -30.93 -5.56 -29.55
C PRO A 56 -29.73 -6.41 -29.14
N LEU A 57 -29.71 -7.67 -29.60
CA LEU A 57 -28.59 -8.58 -29.37
C LEU A 57 -27.37 -8.09 -30.16
N ALA A 58 -26.21 -7.94 -29.50
CA ALA A 58 -24.95 -7.67 -30.19
C ALA A 58 -24.54 -8.91 -31.02
N GLU A 59 -23.91 -8.72 -32.18
CA GLU A 59 -23.58 -9.82 -33.09
C GLU A 59 -22.52 -10.78 -32.51
N PRO A 60 -22.85 -12.05 -32.25
CA PRO A 60 -21.94 -13.00 -31.61
C PRO A 60 -20.99 -13.63 -32.65
N GLY A 61 -19.94 -12.90 -33.03
CA GLY A 61 -18.98 -13.33 -34.07
C GLY A 61 -17.51 -13.26 -33.66
N TYR A 62 -17.05 -12.14 -33.11
CA TYR A 62 -15.62 -11.88 -32.89
C TYR A 62 -14.98 -12.81 -31.84
N GLU A 63 -15.74 -13.28 -30.84
CA GLU A 63 -15.27 -14.12 -29.74
C GLU A 63 -14.83 -15.53 -30.17
N ASN A 64 -15.23 -15.97 -31.37
CA ASN A 64 -14.81 -17.23 -31.98
C ASN A 64 -13.65 -17.08 -32.97
N ASN A 65 -13.19 -15.85 -33.24
CA ASN A 65 -12.03 -15.62 -34.10
C ASN A 65 -10.74 -16.07 -33.38
N PRO A 66 -9.94 -17.01 -33.92
CA PRO A 66 -8.73 -17.48 -33.27
C PRO A 66 -7.68 -16.38 -33.08
N ALA A 67 -7.60 -15.40 -33.99
CA ALA A 67 -6.70 -14.26 -33.85
C ALA A 67 -7.15 -13.33 -32.69
N PHE A 68 -8.45 -13.14 -32.50
CA PHE A 68 -8.97 -12.39 -31.35
C PHE A 68 -8.63 -13.08 -30.02
N ARG A 69 -8.75 -14.41 -29.96
CA ARG A 69 -8.36 -15.20 -28.77
C ARG A 69 -6.86 -15.15 -28.50
N ASP A 70 -6.03 -15.19 -29.53
CA ASP A 70 -4.58 -15.01 -29.43
C ASP A 70 -4.21 -13.60 -28.92
N TYR A 71 -4.81 -12.54 -29.47
CA TYR A 71 -4.61 -11.17 -28.96
C TYR A 71 -5.09 -11.01 -27.50
N VAL A 72 -6.25 -11.57 -27.13
CA VAL A 72 -6.74 -11.55 -25.74
C VAL A 72 -5.83 -12.36 -24.82
N SER A 73 -5.31 -13.51 -25.25
CA SER A 73 -4.36 -14.31 -24.47
C SER A 73 -3.07 -13.54 -24.19
N ARG A 74 -2.51 -12.85 -25.19
CA ARG A 74 -1.32 -12.00 -25.04
C ARG A 74 -1.58 -10.79 -24.14
N LEU A 75 -2.73 -10.14 -24.29
CA LEU A 75 -3.15 -9.03 -23.43
C LEU A 75 -3.30 -9.46 -21.97
N LEU A 76 -3.93 -10.60 -21.71
CA LEU A 76 -4.08 -11.16 -20.37
C LEU A 76 -2.72 -11.53 -19.76
N ALA A 77 -1.84 -12.18 -20.53
CA ALA A 77 -0.47 -12.48 -20.09
C ALA A 77 0.31 -11.21 -19.71
N ALA A 78 0.32 -10.20 -20.59
CA ALA A 78 0.97 -8.91 -20.30
C ALA A 78 0.38 -8.19 -19.09
N SER A 79 -0.94 -8.29 -18.87
CA SER A 79 -1.62 -7.70 -17.71
C SER A 79 -1.39 -8.45 -16.39
N GLY A 80 -1.06 -9.75 -16.44
CA GLY A 80 -0.90 -10.59 -15.26
C GLY A 80 0.45 -10.43 -14.56
N SER A 81 1.49 -10.05 -15.31
CA SER A 81 2.86 -9.86 -14.81
C SER A 81 3.60 -8.77 -15.58
N PRO A 82 3.28 -7.47 -15.38
CA PRO A 82 4.00 -6.38 -16.01
C PRO A 82 5.44 -6.31 -15.48
N PHE A 83 6.43 -6.53 -16.35
CA PHE A 83 7.86 -6.40 -16.01
C PHE A 83 8.37 -4.95 -16.10
N SER A 84 7.61 -4.07 -16.75
CA SER A 84 7.92 -2.65 -16.89
C SER A 84 6.65 -1.78 -16.97
N VAL A 85 6.79 -0.50 -16.63
CA VAL A 85 5.72 0.50 -16.61
C VAL A 85 6.31 1.88 -16.94
N ALA A 86 5.54 2.75 -17.59
CA ALA A 86 5.97 4.12 -17.87
C ALA A 86 4.85 5.13 -17.61
N GLY A 87 5.25 6.38 -17.36
CA GLY A 87 4.34 7.48 -17.10
C GLY A 87 4.95 8.84 -17.40
N ARG A 88 4.18 9.89 -17.09
CA ARG A 88 4.65 11.28 -17.10
C ARG A 88 4.27 11.95 -15.80
N ILE A 89 5.03 12.98 -15.46
CA ILE A 89 4.65 13.99 -14.47
C ILE A 89 4.65 15.36 -15.14
N THR A 90 3.74 16.23 -14.74
CA THR A 90 3.75 17.62 -15.15
C THR A 90 4.71 18.40 -14.25
N LEU A 91 5.72 19.01 -14.85
CA LEU A 91 6.76 19.79 -14.18
C LEU A 91 7.08 21.02 -15.02
N ASP A 92 7.20 22.19 -14.40
CA ASP A 92 7.79 23.34 -15.07
C ASP A 92 9.27 23.05 -15.38
N SER A 93 9.55 22.74 -16.64
CA SER A 93 10.88 22.39 -17.12
C SER A 93 11.90 23.51 -16.89
N SER A 94 11.48 24.77 -16.75
CA SER A 94 12.37 25.92 -16.48
C SER A 94 12.89 25.97 -15.03
N GLN A 95 12.33 25.15 -14.14
CA GLN A 95 12.78 25.00 -12.75
C GLN A 95 13.71 23.79 -12.57
N LEU A 96 13.98 23.04 -13.65
CA LEU A 96 14.86 21.88 -13.63
C LEU A 96 16.30 22.31 -14.01
N THR A 97 17.21 22.22 -13.04
CA THR A 97 18.64 22.50 -13.22
C THR A 97 19.47 21.31 -12.76
N LEU A 98 20.39 20.86 -13.61
CA LEU A 98 21.38 19.83 -13.31
C LEU A 98 22.71 20.49 -12.91
N PHE A 99 23.17 20.23 -11.69
CA PHE A 99 24.45 20.72 -11.18
C PHE A 99 25.48 19.59 -11.19
N PHE A 100 26.60 19.79 -11.88
CA PHE A 100 27.63 18.76 -12.04
C PHE A 100 29.04 19.34 -11.87
N ARG A 101 29.99 18.50 -11.44
CA ARG A 101 31.38 18.88 -11.23
C ARG A 101 32.30 18.27 -12.29
N THR A 102 33.29 19.02 -12.76
CA THR A 102 34.32 18.53 -13.68
C THR A 102 35.52 17.94 -12.92
N LYS A 103 36.42 17.25 -13.64
CA LYS A 103 37.68 16.73 -13.07
C LYS A 103 38.61 17.84 -12.56
N SER A 104 38.52 19.06 -13.11
CA SER A 104 39.20 20.26 -12.63
C SER A 104 38.52 20.91 -11.41
N ALA A 105 37.57 20.20 -10.78
CA ALA A 105 36.87 20.59 -9.56
C ALA A 105 35.95 21.82 -9.69
N ILE A 106 35.70 22.29 -10.91
CA ILE A 106 34.75 23.38 -11.23
C ILE A 106 33.32 22.81 -11.25
N THR A 107 32.36 23.55 -10.69
CA THR A 107 30.93 23.21 -10.73
C THR A 107 30.24 24.00 -11.84
N HIS A 108 29.37 23.35 -12.60
CA HIS A 108 28.56 23.94 -13.67
C HIS A 108 27.08 23.64 -13.42
N SER A 109 26.20 24.53 -13.87
CA SER A 109 24.76 24.31 -13.97
C SER A 109 24.35 24.15 -15.44
N LEU A 110 23.46 23.20 -15.71
CA LEU A 110 22.76 23.04 -16.99
C LEU A 110 21.26 23.15 -16.71
N ASP A 111 20.66 24.24 -17.19
CA ASP A 111 19.23 24.51 -17.07
C ASP A 111 18.45 23.86 -18.22
N PHE A 112 17.19 23.54 -17.96
CA PHE A 112 16.28 22.88 -18.90
C PHE A 112 15.10 23.79 -19.28
N PRO A 113 14.35 23.51 -20.37
CA PRO A 113 14.57 22.46 -21.35
C PRO A 113 15.79 22.74 -22.26
N VAL A 114 16.46 21.68 -22.70
CA VAL A 114 17.67 21.74 -23.53
C VAL A 114 17.31 21.45 -24.99
N ASP A 115 17.55 22.40 -25.90
CA ASP A 115 17.30 22.23 -27.34
C ASP A 115 18.58 22.45 -28.16
N VAL A 116 19.30 21.36 -28.44
CA VAL A 116 20.58 21.38 -29.18
C VAL A 116 20.40 21.84 -30.63
N ASP A 117 19.22 21.60 -31.23
CA ASP A 117 18.90 22.05 -32.60
C ASP A 117 18.72 23.59 -32.68
N TYR A 118 18.49 24.25 -31.54
CA TYR A 118 18.38 25.72 -31.44
C TYR A 118 19.67 26.36 -30.92
N SER A 119 20.24 25.83 -29.83
CA SER A 119 21.48 26.31 -29.23
C SER A 119 22.06 25.24 -28.31
N MET A 120 23.29 24.78 -28.59
CA MET A 120 24.04 23.94 -27.66
C MET A 120 24.56 24.80 -26.49
N PRO A 121 24.13 24.58 -25.23
CA PRO A 121 24.62 25.38 -24.11
C PRO A 121 26.07 24.99 -23.78
N PRO A 122 27.00 25.92 -23.50
CA PRO A 122 28.36 25.57 -23.09
C PRO A 122 28.45 24.60 -21.89
N PRO A 123 27.54 24.63 -20.88
CA PRO A 123 27.49 23.60 -19.85
C PRO A 123 27.19 22.19 -20.38
N LEU A 124 26.44 22.04 -21.49
CA LEU A 124 26.19 20.73 -22.10
C LEU A 124 27.44 20.18 -22.78
N GLU A 125 28.22 21.00 -23.49
CA GLU A 125 29.51 20.61 -24.06
C GLU A 125 30.47 20.11 -22.97
N VAL A 126 30.56 20.86 -21.86
CA VAL A 126 31.41 20.51 -20.70
C VAL A 126 30.90 19.25 -19.98
N LEU A 127 29.58 19.02 -19.94
CA LEU A 127 28.99 17.79 -19.41
C LEU A 127 29.36 16.59 -20.27
N ILE A 128 29.13 16.68 -21.59
CA ILE A 128 29.46 15.63 -22.58
C ILE A 128 30.95 15.29 -22.51
N GLY A 129 31.84 16.30 -22.51
CA GLY A 129 33.29 16.11 -22.38
C GLY A 129 33.77 15.63 -21.00
N THR A 130 32.91 15.64 -19.98
CA THR A 130 33.19 15.07 -18.65
C THR A 130 32.79 13.59 -18.55
N CYS A 131 31.79 13.17 -19.32
CA CYS A 131 31.30 11.80 -19.39
C CYS A 131 32.31 10.82 -20.03
N LYS A 132 31.98 9.52 -19.98
CA LYS A 132 32.75 8.42 -20.57
C LYS A 132 31.83 7.55 -21.44
N PRO A 133 32.29 6.95 -22.55
CA PRO A 133 31.51 5.93 -23.24
C PRO A 133 31.27 4.71 -22.33
N HIS A 134 30.09 4.09 -22.45
CA HIS A 134 29.83 2.79 -21.83
C HIS A 134 30.78 1.72 -22.38
N GLN A 135 31.18 0.75 -21.55
CA GLN A 135 31.92 -0.43 -22.03
C GLN A 135 30.94 -1.59 -22.22
N THR A 136 30.41 -1.74 -23.42
CA THR A 136 29.59 -2.90 -23.83
C THR A 136 30.43 -3.92 -24.59
N ALA A 137 30.11 -5.20 -24.48
CA ALA A 137 30.94 -6.31 -24.98
C ALA A 137 30.84 -6.57 -26.50
N GLU A 138 29.93 -5.88 -27.21
CA GLU A 138 29.87 -5.95 -28.67
C GLU A 138 31.06 -5.25 -29.33
N PHE A 139 31.56 -5.80 -30.44
CA PHE A 139 32.49 -5.09 -31.32
C PHE A 139 31.75 -3.94 -32.00
N VAL A 140 31.84 -2.73 -31.46
CA VAL A 140 31.21 -1.54 -32.03
C VAL A 140 32.02 -1.09 -33.26
N GLU A 141 31.46 -1.26 -34.45
CA GLU A 141 32.07 -0.86 -35.74
C GLU A 141 32.41 0.64 -35.80
N TYR A 142 31.68 1.47 -35.05
CA TYR A 142 31.88 2.91 -34.91
C TYR A 142 31.86 3.29 -33.41
N PRO A 143 32.99 3.23 -32.69
CA PRO A 143 33.02 3.47 -31.23
C PRO A 143 32.57 4.88 -30.82
N ASP A 144 32.67 5.85 -31.74
CA ASP A 144 32.24 7.23 -31.54
C ASP A 144 30.71 7.40 -31.45
N ARG A 145 29.92 6.36 -31.76
CA ARG A 145 28.44 6.35 -31.73
C ARG A 145 27.87 5.63 -30.49
N GLN A 146 28.56 5.79 -29.36
CA GLN A 146 28.20 5.14 -28.11
C GLN A 146 27.67 6.16 -27.10
N SER A 147 26.56 5.81 -26.45
CA SER A 147 26.04 6.54 -25.29
C SER A 147 27.09 6.71 -24.19
N LEU A 148 27.04 7.87 -23.55
CA LEU A 148 27.97 8.27 -22.51
C LEU A 148 27.32 8.15 -21.12
N TYR A 149 28.11 7.90 -20.09
CA TYR A 149 27.71 8.01 -18.68
C TYR A 149 28.58 9.00 -17.93
N TYR A 150 27.99 9.69 -16.97
CA TYR A 150 28.71 10.60 -16.08
C TYR A 150 29.50 9.81 -15.01
N PRO A 151 30.79 10.15 -14.72
CA PRO A 151 31.61 9.33 -13.83
C PRO A 151 31.09 9.34 -12.38
N PRO A 152 30.84 8.17 -11.74
CA PRO A 152 30.20 8.11 -10.41
C PRO A 152 31.07 8.66 -9.27
N GLY A 153 32.37 8.88 -9.50
CA GLY A 153 33.27 9.54 -8.55
C GLY A 153 33.27 11.08 -8.61
N LEU A 154 32.40 11.70 -9.43
CA LEU A 154 32.24 13.16 -9.51
C LEU A 154 30.88 13.58 -8.93
N ALA A 155 30.83 14.79 -8.37
CA ALA A 155 29.62 15.29 -7.71
C ALA A 155 28.55 15.72 -8.72
N LEU A 156 27.37 15.10 -8.63
CA LEU A 156 26.20 15.36 -9.46
C LEU A 156 24.94 15.52 -8.61
N THR A 157 24.16 16.56 -8.85
CA THR A 157 22.80 16.71 -8.29
C THR A 157 21.86 17.41 -9.28
N CYS A 158 20.56 17.35 -9.02
CA CYS A 158 19.51 17.96 -9.84
C CYS A 158 18.50 18.64 -8.90
N THR A 159 17.79 19.68 -9.35
CA THR A 159 16.62 20.19 -8.61
C THR A 159 15.43 19.22 -8.65
N PHE A 160 15.43 18.26 -9.59
CA PHE A 160 14.49 17.15 -9.60
C PHE A 160 14.79 16.13 -8.49
N ASP A 161 13.83 15.97 -7.58
CA ASP A 161 13.79 14.91 -6.57
C ASP A 161 12.61 13.97 -6.82
N LEU A 162 12.89 12.68 -6.90
CA LEU A 162 11.92 11.63 -7.17
C LEU A 162 10.89 11.49 -6.03
N ALA A 163 11.26 11.83 -4.80
CA ALA A 163 10.39 11.69 -3.62
C ALA A 163 9.23 12.71 -3.59
N ASN A 164 9.34 13.83 -4.32
CA ASN A 164 8.28 14.85 -4.42
C ASN A 164 7.17 14.49 -5.43
N HIS A 165 7.22 13.29 -6.02
CA HIS A 165 6.28 12.86 -7.05
C HIS A 165 5.78 11.43 -6.79
N PRO A 166 4.53 11.09 -7.13
CA PRO A 166 3.93 9.76 -6.89
C PRO A 166 4.46 8.65 -7.82
N ILE A 167 5.70 8.78 -8.31
CA ILE A 167 6.35 7.81 -9.19
C ILE A 167 6.61 6.51 -8.41
N LEU A 168 7.09 6.60 -7.17
CA LEU A 168 7.33 5.39 -6.36
C LEU A 168 6.03 4.69 -5.96
N ASP A 169 4.94 5.42 -5.74
CA ASP A 169 3.61 4.82 -5.52
C ASP A 169 3.08 4.12 -6.78
N ALA A 170 3.23 4.74 -7.95
CA ALA A 170 2.87 4.13 -9.23
C ALA A 170 3.69 2.86 -9.53
N VAL A 171 4.99 2.89 -9.23
CA VAL A 171 5.87 1.70 -9.33
C VAL A 171 5.47 0.63 -8.33
N ARG A 172 5.11 0.99 -7.08
CA ARG A 172 4.62 0.04 -6.06
C ARG A 172 3.32 -0.63 -6.53
N GLN A 173 2.37 0.14 -7.05
CA GLN A 173 1.08 -0.36 -7.51
C GLN A 173 1.19 -1.24 -8.77
N ALA A 174 2.05 -0.86 -9.73
CA ALA A 174 2.17 -1.56 -11.01
C ALA A 174 3.07 -2.80 -10.94
N LEU A 175 4.27 -2.69 -10.37
CA LEU A 175 5.27 -3.78 -10.37
C LEU A 175 5.25 -4.62 -9.08
N PHE A 176 4.66 -4.10 -8.00
CA PHE A 176 4.64 -4.77 -6.69
C PHE A 176 3.23 -4.81 -6.03
N PRO A 177 2.15 -5.18 -6.75
CA PRO A 177 0.77 -5.08 -6.23
C PRO A 177 0.53 -5.94 -4.98
N ASN A 178 1.26 -7.05 -4.83
CA ASN A 178 1.19 -7.96 -3.68
C ASN A 178 2.10 -7.57 -2.51
N LEU A 179 2.69 -6.36 -2.52
CA LEU A 179 3.67 -5.95 -1.51
C LEU A 179 2.99 -5.71 -0.14
N PRO A 180 3.37 -6.44 0.93
CA PRO A 180 2.70 -6.36 2.22
C PRO A 180 2.75 -4.95 2.85
N PRO A 181 1.83 -4.64 3.79
CA PRO A 181 1.94 -3.45 4.62
C PRO A 181 3.30 -3.34 5.33
N GLY A 182 3.65 -2.11 5.74
CA GLY A 182 4.96 -1.78 6.32
C GLY A 182 6.14 -1.78 5.34
N HIS A 183 5.98 -2.33 4.13
CA HIS A 183 7.01 -2.34 3.10
C HIS A 183 6.89 -1.16 2.14
N PHE A 184 8.02 -0.52 1.84
CA PHE A 184 8.10 0.71 1.07
C PHE A 184 9.29 0.69 0.11
N LEU A 185 9.20 1.48 -0.96
CA LEU A 185 10.26 1.64 -1.95
C LEU A 185 11.10 2.87 -1.59
N THR A 186 12.41 2.70 -1.60
CA THR A 186 13.41 3.78 -1.51
C THR A 186 14.19 3.85 -2.81
N THR A 187 14.83 4.98 -3.10
CA THR A 187 15.72 5.09 -4.26
C THR A 187 17.07 5.71 -3.92
N VAL A 188 18.08 5.28 -4.69
CA VAL A 188 19.39 5.92 -4.77
C VAL A 188 19.66 6.24 -6.23
N LYS A 189 20.17 7.45 -6.52
CA LYS A 189 20.58 7.82 -7.88
C LYS A 189 21.78 6.96 -8.30
N ASP A 190 21.63 6.26 -9.41
CA ASP A 190 22.58 5.25 -9.93
C ASP A 190 23.57 5.90 -10.91
N LYS A 191 23.05 6.49 -12.00
CA LYS A 191 23.86 7.13 -13.05
C LYS A 191 23.10 8.20 -13.83
N LEU A 192 23.84 9.06 -14.51
CA LEU A 192 23.36 9.95 -15.57
C LEU A 192 23.90 9.42 -16.90
N GLU A 193 23.00 9.21 -17.86
CA GLU A 193 23.25 8.66 -19.18
C GLU A 193 22.90 9.72 -20.23
N ILE A 194 23.73 9.85 -21.27
CA ILE A 194 23.58 10.81 -22.36
C ILE A 194 23.69 10.07 -23.69
N VAL A 195 22.70 10.23 -24.55
CA VAL A 195 22.69 9.68 -25.91
C VAL A 195 22.56 10.83 -26.89
N ASP A 196 23.68 11.17 -27.54
CA ASP A 196 23.77 12.25 -28.53
C ASP A 196 23.37 11.76 -29.94
N THR A 197 23.21 12.69 -30.89
CA THR A 197 22.82 12.39 -32.27
C THR A 197 23.75 11.35 -32.93
N GLY A 198 23.16 10.28 -33.44
CA GLY A 198 23.84 9.14 -34.05
C GLY A 198 24.26 8.04 -33.07
N SER A 199 24.17 8.26 -31.75
CA SER A 199 24.61 7.29 -30.74
C SER A 199 23.48 6.38 -30.23
N ARG A 200 23.85 5.18 -29.75
CA ARG A 200 22.95 4.21 -29.07
C ARG A 200 23.46 3.80 -27.68
N LEU A 201 22.56 3.31 -26.82
CA LEU A 201 22.95 2.49 -25.67
C LEU A 201 22.67 1.03 -26.05
N ALA A 202 23.72 0.25 -26.29
CA ALA A 202 23.58 -1.20 -26.51
C ALA A 202 23.11 -1.92 -25.22
N PRO A 203 22.49 -3.11 -25.32
CA PRO A 203 21.85 -3.78 -24.19
C PRO A 203 22.71 -3.82 -22.92
N GLN A 204 22.10 -3.40 -21.80
CA GLN A 204 22.73 -3.33 -20.49
C GLN A 204 22.40 -4.59 -19.66
N PRO A 205 23.30 -5.59 -19.65
CA PRO A 205 22.96 -6.91 -19.11
C PRO A 205 22.69 -6.86 -17.60
N ARG A 206 21.76 -7.69 -17.13
CA ARG A 206 21.38 -7.73 -15.70
C ARG A 206 22.56 -8.02 -14.77
N ALA A 207 23.59 -8.70 -15.28
CA ALA A 207 24.83 -9.02 -14.56
C ALA A 207 25.60 -7.80 -14.01
N LEU A 208 25.35 -6.58 -14.51
CA LEU A 208 25.94 -5.33 -14.00
C LEU A 208 25.22 -4.78 -12.75
N ARG A 209 23.99 -5.19 -12.46
CA ARG A 209 23.12 -4.64 -11.40
C ARG A 209 23.02 -5.60 -10.20
N LYS A 210 24.17 -5.88 -9.56
CA LYS A 210 24.30 -6.80 -8.41
C LYS A 210 24.35 -6.08 -7.06
N ASP A 211 23.58 -5.02 -6.92
CA ASP A 211 23.50 -4.18 -5.71
C ASP A 211 22.31 -4.50 -4.79
N GLY A 212 21.41 -5.41 -5.21
CA GLY A 212 20.19 -5.76 -4.47
C GLY A 212 19.00 -4.84 -4.75
N ARG A 213 19.04 -4.03 -5.82
CA ARG A 213 17.86 -3.27 -6.27
C ARG A 213 16.73 -4.21 -6.69
N VAL A 214 15.50 -3.87 -6.34
CA VAL A 214 14.28 -4.61 -6.72
C VAL A 214 13.64 -4.07 -8.01
N ALA A 215 13.99 -2.85 -8.41
CA ALA A 215 13.63 -2.27 -9.70
C ALA A 215 14.64 -1.18 -10.10
N THR A 216 14.53 -0.70 -11.33
CA THR A 216 15.26 0.47 -11.82
C THR A 216 14.25 1.48 -12.38
N VAL A 217 14.43 2.77 -12.06
CA VAL A 217 13.60 3.88 -12.57
C VAL A 217 14.49 4.81 -13.40
N MET A 218 14.19 4.97 -14.68
CA MET A 218 14.82 5.92 -15.58
C MET A 218 13.93 7.15 -15.75
N ILE A 219 14.47 8.33 -15.44
CA ILE A 219 13.86 9.64 -15.64
C ILE A 219 14.50 10.28 -16.87
N THR A 220 13.70 10.62 -17.88
CA THR A 220 14.16 11.36 -19.06
C THR A 220 14.03 12.86 -18.77
N LEU A 221 15.16 13.57 -18.71
CA LEU A 221 15.15 15.02 -18.46
C LEU A 221 14.58 15.77 -19.69
N PRO A 222 14.11 17.03 -19.54
CA PRO A 222 13.50 17.80 -20.64
C PRO A 222 14.48 18.24 -21.75
N SER A 223 15.19 17.32 -22.40
CA SER A 223 16.02 17.59 -23.57
C SER A 223 15.32 17.19 -24.86
N ARG A 224 15.49 17.98 -25.92
CA ARG A 224 14.88 17.74 -27.23
C ARG A 224 15.67 16.69 -28.00
N PHE A 225 14.98 15.64 -28.46
CA PHE A 225 15.54 14.59 -29.30
C PHE A 225 14.47 13.93 -30.18
N GLU A 226 14.93 13.23 -31.22
CA GLU A 226 14.12 12.36 -32.09
C GLU A 226 14.77 10.98 -32.16
N GLY A 227 13.99 9.89 -32.30
CA GLY A 227 14.48 8.53 -32.10
C GLY A 227 14.70 8.24 -30.60
N GLY A 228 15.78 7.55 -30.24
CA GLY A 228 16.17 7.39 -28.83
C GLY A 228 15.14 6.64 -27.96
N ALA A 229 14.39 5.69 -28.53
CA ALA A 229 13.40 4.92 -27.80
C ALA A 229 14.07 3.99 -26.79
N LEU A 230 13.50 3.89 -25.59
CA LEU A 230 13.94 2.94 -24.57
C LEU A 230 13.24 1.60 -24.83
N VAL A 231 14.01 0.54 -25.05
CA VAL A 231 13.49 -0.83 -25.16
C VAL A 231 13.87 -1.58 -23.88
N VAL A 232 12.89 -2.25 -23.28
CA VAL A 232 13.07 -3.09 -22.09
C VAL A 232 12.71 -4.52 -22.47
N HIS A 233 13.64 -5.45 -22.28
CA HIS A 233 13.48 -6.87 -22.57
C HIS A 233 13.17 -7.63 -21.30
N ASP A 234 12.23 -8.57 -21.40
CA ASP A 234 11.85 -9.45 -20.29
C ASP A 234 12.94 -10.52 -20.00
N LEU A 235 12.89 -11.14 -18.82
CA LEU A 235 13.85 -12.13 -18.33
C LEU A 235 14.08 -13.30 -19.30
N GLU A 236 13.01 -13.77 -19.96
CA GLU A 236 13.06 -14.88 -20.93
C GLU A 236 13.41 -14.44 -22.36
N GLY A 237 13.56 -13.13 -22.62
CA GLY A 237 13.88 -12.56 -23.93
C GLY A 237 12.78 -12.67 -25.00
N GLY A 238 11.70 -13.42 -24.75
CA GLY A 238 10.57 -13.59 -25.67
C GLY A 238 9.64 -12.39 -25.79
N SER A 239 9.72 -11.42 -24.87
CA SER A 239 8.92 -10.20 -24.87
C SER A 239 9.79 -8.96 -24.66
N HIS A 240 9.35 -7.82 -25.23
CA HIS A 240 9.98 -6.52 -25.03
C HIS A 240 8.94 -5.40 -25.09
N GLU A 241 9.11 -4.39 -24.26
CA GLU A 241 8.30 -3.17 -24.24
C GLU A 241 9.11 -1.99 -24.80
N LYS A 242 8.47 -1.16 -25.63
CA LYS A 242 9.15 -0.08 -26.38
C LYS A 242 8.56 1.29 -26.08
N TYR A 243 9.29 2.06 -25.28
CA TYR A 243 8.90 3.39 -24.83
C TYR A 243 9.46 4.49 -25.73
N LEU A 244 8.60 5.00 -26.61
CA LEU A 244 8.89 6.15 -27.49
C LEU A 244 8.95 7.45 -26.66
N GLY A 245 10.16 7.92 -26.41
CA GLY A 245 10.39 9.23 -25.78
C GLY A 245 9.88 10.38 -26.66
N ARG A 246 9.35 11.43 -26.05
CA ARG A 246 8.74 12.59 -26.74
C ARG A 246 9.61 13.85 -26.74
N GLY A 247 10.92 13.70 -26.51
CA GLY A 247 11.92 14.71 -26.83
C GLY A 247 11.66 16.09 -26.21
N GLY A 248 11.58 16.14 -24.87
CA GLY A 248 11.58 17.43 -24.15
C GLY A 248 10.37 18.32 -24.43
N ARG A 249 9.17 17.74 -24.59
CA ARG A 249 7.93 18.55 -24.60
C ARG A 249 7.85 19.39 -23.34
N ILE A 250 7.77 20.72 -23.52
CA ILE A 250 7.69 21.71 -22.44
C ILE A 250 6.52 21.35 -21.51
N GLY A 251 6.81 21.19 -20.22
CA GLY A 251 5.84 20.89 -19.17
C GLY A 251 5.75 19.41 -18.74
N ASP A 252 6.34 18.46 -19.47
CA ASP A 252 6.31 17.03 -19.15
C ASP A 252 7.72 16.49 -18.85
N VAL A 253 7.86 15.71 -17.77
CA VAL A 253 9.00 14.80 -17.53
C VAL A 253 8.52 13.36 -17.69
N GLU A 254 9.24 12.57 -18.50
CA GLU A 254 8.87 11.17 -18.81
C GLU A 254 9.67 10.21 -17.95
N TRP A 255 9.01 9.20 -17.39
CA TRP A 255 9.64 8.18 -16.56
C TRP A 255 9.26 6.77 -16.99
N THR A 256 10.19 5.83 -16.82
CA THR A 256 9.99 4.40 -17.06
C THR A 256 10.62 3.62 -15.90
N ALA A 257 9.92 2.61 -15.39
CA ALA A 257 10.41 1.69 -14.38
C ALA A 257 10.36 0.25 -14.87
N PHE A 258 11.31 -0.58 -14.44
CA PHE A 258 11.39 -1.98 -14.81
C PHE A 258 12.00 -2.84 -13.70
N LEU A 259 11.65 -4.13 -13.70
CA LEU A 259 12.17 -5.15 -12.79
C LEU A 259 13.71 -5.34 -12.96
N PRO A 260 14.41 -5.94 -11.98
CA PRO A 260 15.87 -5.85 -11.92
C PRO A 260 16.53 -6.82 -12.92
N ASP A 261 15.84 -7.91 -13.27
CA ASP A 261 16.26 -8.91 -14.23
C ASP A 261 16.09 -8.50 -15.70
N CYS A 262 15.25 -7.50 -15.97
CA CYS A 262 15.02 -6.98 -17.32
C CYS A 262 16.31 -6.36 -17.87
N GLU A 263 16.63 -6.64 -19.13
CA GLU A 263 17.70 -5.95 -19.85
C GLU A 263 17.12 -4.73 -20.57
N TYR A 264 17.93 -3.70 -20.83
CA TYR A 264 17.44 -2.49 -21.49
C TYR A 264 18.45 -1.91 -22.47
N GLU A 265 17.97 -1.34 -23.56
CA GLU A 265 18.75 -0.61 -24.55
C GLU A 265 18.06 0.70 -24.94
N ILE A 266 18.81 1.63 -25.55
CA ILE A 266 18.26 2.85 -26.13
C ILE A 266 18.65 2.89 -27.61
N GLU A 267 17.63 2.88 -28.47
CA GLU A 267 17.78 2.97 -29.92
C GLU A 267 18.56 4.23 -30.34
N PRO A 268 19.14 4.28 -31.56
CA PRO A 268 19.82 5.46 -32.04
C PRO A 268 18.99 6.74 -31.92
N VAL A 269 19.59 7.79 -31.35
CA VAL A 269 19.04 9.16 -31.41
C VAL A 269 19.31 9.70 -32.81
N VAL A 270 18.25 10.13 -33.51
CA VAL A 270 18.31 10.62 -34.90
C VAL A 270 18.61 12.11 -34.96
N ARG A 271 18.14 12.89 -33.97
CA ARG A 271 18.39 14.33 -33.79
C ARG A 271 18.39 14.72 -32.33
N GLY A 272 19.03 15.85 -32.01
CA GLY A 272 19.12 16.38 -30.66
C GLY A 272 19.91 15.47 -29.71
N CYS A 273 19.60 15.55 -28.42
CA CYS A 273 20.30 14.82 -27.37
C CYS A 273 19.31 14.31 -26.31
N ARG A 274 19.36 13.02 -25.99
CA ARG A 274 18.59 12.42 -24.88
C ARG A 274 19.45 12.40 -23.62
N ILE A 275 18.97 13.04 -22.55
CA ILE A 275 19.60 13.01 -21.23
C ILE A 275 18.67 12.23 -20.28
N SER A 276 19.20 11.28 -19.50
CA SER A 276 18.41 10.47 -18.58
C SER A 276 19.14 10.21 -17.25
N ILE A 277 18.43 10.31 -16.13
CA ILE A 277 18.92 9.92 -14.79
C ILE A 277 18.29 8.59 -14.42
N THR A 278 19.11 7.61 -14.12
CA THR A 278 18.71 6.28 -13.65
C THR A 278 18.83 6.20 -12.13
N TYR A 279 17.82 5.62 -11.47
CA TYR A 279 17.71 5.41 -10.04
C TYR A 279 17.54 3.93 -9.73
N ALA A 280 18.32 3.41 -8.79
CA ALA A 280 18.15 2.08 -8.21
C ALA A 280 17.04 2.11 -7.16
N VAL A 281 16.04 1.22 -7.28
CA VAL A 281 14.95 1.09 -6.31
C VAL A 281 15.27 -0.03 -5.32
N PHE A 282 15.21 0.23 -4.03
CA PHE A 282 15.41 -0.77 -2.98
C PHE A 282 14.14 -0.95 -2.15
N LEU A 283 13.77 -2.20 -1.91
CA LEU A 283 12.71 -2.53 -0.97
C LEU A 283 13.22 -2.40 0.47
N ARG A 284 12.43 -1.74 1.32
CA ARG A 284 12.71 -1.52 2.74
C ARG A 284 11.43 -1.76 3.56
N THR A 285 11.58 -1.94 4.87
CA THR A 285 10.44 -2.22 5.77
C THR A 285 10.50 -1.29 6.99
N PHE A 286 9.45 -0.50 7.22
CA PHE A 286 9.25 0.30 8.43
C PHE A 286 8.75 -0.62 9.55
N GLY A 287 9.60 -1.56 9.97
CA GLY A 287 9.20 -2.59 10.90
C GLY A 287 10.37 -3.43 11.40
N PRO A 288 10.11 -4.29 12.40
CA PRO A 288 11.15 -4.95 13.20
C PRO A 288 11.92 -6.04 12.46
N CYS A 289 11.47 -6.45 11.27
CA CYS A 289 12.10 -7.47 10.45
C CYS A 289 13.18 -6.92 9.51
N GLY A 290 13.31 -5.59 9.41
CA GLY A 290 14.36 -4.92 8.63
C GLY A 290 15.64 -4.69 9.44
N GLN A 291 16.81 -4.89 8.82
CA GLN A 291 18.13 -4.62 9.43
C GLN A 291 18.43 -3.14 9.66
N GLU A 292 17.66 -2.22 9.05
CA GLU A 292 17.91 -0.78 9.08
C GLU A 292 16.60 -0.02 9.35
N GLN A 293 16.28 0.14 10.64
CA GLN A 293 15.08 0.84 11.11
C GLN A 293 15.29 2.37 11.06
N LEU A 294 14.37 3.06 10.39
CA LEU A 294 14.35 4.52 10.27
C LEU A 294 13.77 5.23 11.49
N VAL A 295 12.84 4.59 12.21
CA VAL A 295 12.34 5.09 13.50
C VAL A 295 13.32 4.63 14.58
N ARG A 296 13.79 5.57 15.40
CA ARG A 296 14.60 5.28 16.59
C ARG A 296 14.04 6.08 17.78
N PRO A 297 13.78 5.43 18.93
CA PRO A 297 13.49 6.14 20.18
C PRO A 297 14.64 7.05 20.61
N SER A 298 14.31 8.09 21.38
CA SER A 298 15.31 8.91 22.06
C SER A 298 15.84 8.21 23.31
N ASP A 299 17.07 8.56 23.73
CA ASP A 299 17.69 8.00 24.93
C ASP A 299 16.81 8.21 26.18
N GLU A 300 16.17 9.38 26.32
CA GLU A 300 15.23 9.66 27.43
C GLU A 300 13.99 8.74 27.41
N PHE A 301 13.48 8.37 26.22
CA PHE A 301 12.37 7.42 26.10
C PHE A 301 12.83 6.01 26.49
N LEU A 302 14.06 5.63 26.11
CA LEU A 302 14.68 4.38 26.52
C LEU A 302 14.90 4.33 28.03
N ASP A 303 15.45 5.37 28.66
CA ASP A 303 15.64 5.43 30.12
C ASP A 303 14.32 5.32 30.90
N ARG A 304 13.26 5.98 30.41
CA ARG A 304 11.89 5.86 30.97
C ARG A 304 11.37 4.43 30.85
N LEU A 305 11.45 3.81 29.67
CA LEU A 305 11.03 2.42 29.44
C LEU A 305 11.86 1.43 30.27
N GLY A 306 13.19 1.58 30.27
CA GLY A 306 14.13 0.76 31.02
C GLY A 306 13.90 0.83 32.52
N SER A 307 13.47 1.98 33.05
CA SER A 307 13.06 2.12 34.45
C SER A 307 11.85 1.23 34.79
N VAL A 308 10.84 1.18 33.91
CA VAL A 308 9.68 0.28 34.06
C VAL A 308 10.10 -1.18 33.92
N LEU A 309 10.81 -1.54 32.84
CA LEU A 309 11.28 -2.91 32.60
C LEU A 309 12.13 -3.43 33.78
N ASN A 310 12.99 -2.61 34.37
CA ASN A 310 13.81 -3.00 35.52
C ASN A 310 13.00 -3.32 36.79
N LEU A 311 11.84 -2.68 36.98
CA LEU A 311 10.90 -3.00 38.08
C LEU A 311 10.00 -4.21 37.75
N SER A 312 9.91 -4.58 36.47
CA SER A 312 9.04 -5.63 35.94
C SER A 312 9.73 -6.97 35.65
N ARG A 313 11.02 -7.13 36.02
CA ARG A 313 11.78 -8.37 35.81
C ARG A 313 11.11 -9.60 36.43
N GLY A 314 11.19 -10.72 35.74
CA GLY A 314 10.52 -11.98 36.08
C GLY A 314 9.01 -11.96 35.88
N ARG A 315 8.45 -11.03 35.10
CA ARG A 315 7.00 -10.90 34.85
C ARG A 315 6.69 -10.67 33.38
N LYS A 316 5.44 -10.98 32.99
CA LYS A 316 4.84 -10.43 31.77
C LYS A 316 4.23 -9.07 32.08
N VAL A 317 4.60 -8.06 31.30
CA VAL A 317 3.92 -6.75 31.29
C VAL A 317 3.27 -6.52 29.95
N ALA A 318 2.23 -5.69 29.92
CA ALA A 318 1.50 -5.40 28.70
C ALA A 318 1.00 -3.96 28.61
N CYS A 319 0.98 -3.40 27.40
CA CYS A 319 0.40 -2.10 27.11
C CYS A 319 -0.73 -2.25 26.09
N TYR A 320 -1.81 -1.47 26.23
CA TYR A 320 -2.76 -1.29 25.13
C TYR A 320 -2.11 -0.48 24.00
N LEU A 321 -2.51 -0.77 22.76
CA LEU A 321 -2.19 0.09 21.62
C LEU A 321 -3.20 1.24 21.53
N GLU A 322 -2.72 2.47 21.30
CA GLU A 322 -3.54 3.69 21.30
C GLU A 322 -4.42 3.83 20.05
N PHE A 323 -3.98 3.33 18.90
CA PHE A 323 -4.63 3.57 17.61
C PHE A 323 -5.57 2.45 17.18
N ASP A 324 -6.69 2.80 16.54
CA ASP A 324 -7.44 1.89 15.66
C ASP A 324 -6.54 1.51 14.48
N TYR A 325 -6.57 0.24 14.03
CA TYR A 325 -5.80 -0.30 12.90
C TYR A 325 -6.65 -0.82 11.75
N ALA A 326 -7.97 -1.00 11.95
CA ALA A 326 -8.93 -1.48 10.94
C ALA A 326 -8.60 -2.89 10.41
N VAL A 327 -8.29 -3.80 11.33
CA VAL A 327 -7.95 -5.21 11.08
C VAL A 327 -9.03 -6.07 11.71
N ASN A 328 -9.74 -6.89 10.92
CA ASN A 328 -10.79 -7.77 11.45
C ASN A 328 -10.16 -8.86 12.36
N PRO A 329 -10.42 -8.85 13.68
CA PRO A 329 -9.80 -9.81 14.60
C PRO A 329 -10.22 -11.27 14.38
N ALA A 330 -11.33 -11.51 13.67
CA ALA A 330 -11.79 -12.86 13.31
C ALA A 330 -11.01 -13.47 12.13
N GLU A 331 -10.50 -12.63 11.22
CA GLU A 331 -9.79 -13.06 10.00
C GLU A 331 -8.26 -13.02 10.14
N ALA A 332 -7.74 -12.20 11.06
CA ALA A 332 -6.31 -11.92 11.17
C ALA A 332 -5.77 -12.04 12.61
N LEU A 333 -4.57 -12.61 12.75
CA LEU A 333 -3.83 -12.65 14.01
C LEU A 333 -3.39 -11.24 14.43
N ALA A 334 -3.30 -10.98 15.73
CA ALA A 334 -2.90 -9.66 16.25
C ALA A 334 -1.50 -9.23 15.76
N ASP A 335 -0.60 -10.18 15.50
CA ASP A 335 0.74 -9.92 14.93
C ASP A 335 0.71 -9.29 13.52
N SER A 336 -0.42 -9.39 12.80
CA SER A 336 -0.64 -8.69 11.51
C SER A 336 -0.70 -7.16 11.64
N VAL A 337 -0.87 -6.63 12.87
CA VAL A 337 -0.84 -5.20 13.18
C VAL A 337 0.60 -4.65 13.20
N VAL A 338 1.61 -5.50 13.46
CA VAL A 338 3.02 -5.07 13.62
C VAL A 338 3.57 -4.24 12.43
N PRO A 339 3.29 -4.56 11.15
CA PRO A 339 3.78 -3.77 10.01
C PRO A 339 3.03 -2.45 9.78
N ILE A 340 1.93 -2.18 10.50
CA ILE A 340 1.10 -0.97 10.33
C ILE A 340 1.07 -0.06 11.57
N LEU A 341 1.85 -0.39 12.62
CA LEU A 341 1.93 0.37 13.87
C LEU A 341 2.19 1.87 13.66
N ARG A 342 1.43 2.70 14.37
CA ARG A 342 1.46 4.17 14.28
C ARG A 342 1.94 4.81 15.58
N GLY A 343 2.44 6.04 15.49
CA GLY A 343 2.73 6.90 16.63
C GLY A 343 3.53 6.23 17.77
N GLY A 344 2.99 6.34 18.99
CA GLY A 344 3.57 5.77 20.21
C GLY A 344 3.69 4.24 20.17
N ASP A 345 2.70 3.53 19.65
CA ASP A 345 2.68 2.07 19.55
C ASP A 345 3.91 1.54 18.79
N SER A 346 4.22 2.17 17.65
CA SER A 346 5.38 1.84 16.83
C SER A 346 6.70 2.14 17.56
N LEU A 347 6.76 3.29 18.25
CA LEU A 347 7.95 3.69 19.01
C LEU A 347 8.24 2.73 20.17
N LEU A 348 7.21 2.35 20.92
CA LEU A 348 7.27 1.42 22.04
C LEU A 348 7.69 0.02 21.59
N TYR A 349 7.06 -0.50 20.51
CA TYR A 349 7.40 -1.82 19.96
C TYR A 349 8.89 -1.89 19.54
N HIS A 350 9.38 -0.88 18.84
CA HIS A 350 10.78 -0.82 18.41
C HIS A 350 11.74 -0.62 19.60
N ALA A 351 11.37 0.18 20.60
CA ALA A 351 12.14 0.35 21.83
C ALA A 351 12.31 -0.97 22.61
N ILE A 352 11.26 -1.76 22.75
CA ILE A 352 11.31 -3.08 23.41
C ILE A 352 12.27 -4.03 22.67
N LYS A 353 12.31 -4.01 21.34
CA LYS A 353 13.28 -4.81 20.56
C LYS A 353 14.72 -4.30 20.65
N LEU A 354 14.97 -3.02 20.92
CA LEU A 354 16.33 -2.53 21.23
C LEU A 354 16.87 -3.11 22.54
N TYR A 355 15.99 -3.37 23.52
CA TYR A 355 16.32 -4.14 24.74
C TYR A 355 16.50 -5.65 24.51
N LYS A 356 16.40 -6.13 23.25
CA LYS A 356 16.46 -7.55 22.84
C LYS A 356 15.36 -8.42 23.44
N LEU A 357 14.26 -7.82 23.88
CA LEU A 357 13.07 -8.54 24.33
C LEU A 357 12.21 -8.94 23.13
N ALA A 358 11.34 -9.93 23.33
CA ALA A 358 10.35 -10.37 22.35
C ALA A 358 8.97 -9.77 22.71
N PRO A 359 8.52 -8.71 22.03
CA PRO A 359 7.13 -8.26 22.10
C PRO A 359 6.22 -9.18 21.26
N GLU A 360 5.13 -9.59 21.87
CA GLU A 360 4.07 -10.47 21.36
C GLU A 360 2.77 -9.66 21.24
N MET A 361 2.03 -9.76 20.12
CA MET A 361 0.72 -9.13 19.98
C MET A 361 -0.41 -10.08 20.32
N HIS A 362 -1.40 -9.59 21.07
CA HIS A 362 -2.59 -10.34 21.46
C HIS A 362 -3.87 -9.54 21.22
N TRP A 363 -4.95 -10.24 20.88
CA TRP A 363 -6.30 -9.70 20.96
C TRP A 363 -6.81 -9.76 22.42
N THR A 364 -7.54 -8.74 22.88
CA THR A 364 -8.15 -8.73 24.21
C THR A 364 -9.50 -8.01 24.22
N ALA A 365 -10.44 -8.51 25.02
CA ALA A 365 -11.77 -7.94 25.22
C ALA A 365 -12.31 -8.36 26.59
N GLY A 366 -13.01 -7.45 27.30
CA GLY A 366 -13.76 -7.79 28.52
C GLY A 366 -12.97 -8.38 29.70
N GLY A 367 -11.63 -8.28 29.71
CA GLY A 367 -10.76 -8.93 30.71
C GLY A 367 -10.21 -10.30 30.28
N TYR A 368 -10.45 -10.73 29.04
CA TYR A 368 -9.93 -11.96 28.43
C TYR A 368 -8.84 -11.63 27.40
N ILE A 369 -7.93 -12.58 27.19
CA ILE A 369 -6.84 -12.50 26.19
C ILE A 369 -6.84 -13.76 25.32
N TRP A 370 -6.68 -13.60 24.01
CA TRP A 370 -6.53 -14.71 23.08
C TRP A 370 -5.05 -15.13 22.96
N PRO A 371 -4.75 -16.42 22.79
CA PRO A 371 -3.42 -16.90 22.38
C PRO A 371 -2.91 -16.23 21.09
N ILE A 372 -1.60 -16.06 20.97
CA ILE A 372 -0.93 -15.39 19.83
C ILE A 372 -1.21 -16.05 18.47
N ASP A 373 -1.50 -17.36 18.48
CA ASP A 373 -1.82 -18.19 17.32
C ASP A 373 -3.31 -18.24 16.96
N ARG A 374 -4.17 -17.45 17.63
CA ARG A 374 -5.63 -17.45 17.42
C ARG A 374 -6.20 -16.11 16.94
N THR A 375 -7.23 -16.24 16.10
CA THR A 375 -8.19 -15.17 15.79
C THR A 375 -9.37 -15.20 16.77
N VAL A 376 -10.17 -14.14 16.79
CA VAL A 376 -11.38 -13.99 17.61
C VAL A 376 -12.59 -14.53 16.85
N ASP A 377 -12.73 -15.86 16.80
CA ASP A 377 -13.90 -16.53 16.19
C ASP A 377 -15.02 -16.76 17.22
N LEU A 378 -16.13 -16.02 17.07
CA LEU A 378 -17.31 -16.09 17.94
C LEU A 378 -18.44 -16.92 17.28
N VAL A 379 -18.14 -18.19 17.00
CA VAL A 379 -18.97 -19.17 16.28
C VAL A 379 -20.48 -19.02 16.57
N SER A 380 -21.29 -19.03 15.50
CA SER A 380 -22.72 -18.76 15.54
C SER A 380 -23.58 -20.05 15.56
N ASP A 381 -23.68 -20.70 16.72
CA ASP A 381 -24.39 -21.98 16.91
C ASP A 381 -25.94 -21.89 16.77
N ASP A 382 -26.51 -20.68 16.81
CA ASP A 382 -27.97 -20.42 16.78
C ASP A 382 -28.68 -20.92 15.52
N ILE A 383 -27.97 -21.02 14.40
CA ILE A 383 -28.52 -21.50 13.10
C ILE A 383 -28.88 -22.99 13.18
N ALA A 384 -28.19 -23.78 14.02
CA ALA A 384 -28.47 -25.20 14.18
C ALA A 384 -29.63 -25.48 15.16
N ARG A 385 -29.73 -24.71 16.26
CA ARG A 385 -30.64 -25.02 17.38
C ARG A 385 -32.10 -24.65 17.13
N THR A 386 -32.37 -23.73 16.22
CA THR A 386 -33.72 -23.21 15.94
C THR A 386 -34.65 -24.19 15.21
N GLN A 387 -34.13 -25.26 14.58
CA GLN A 387 -34.98 -26.21 13.82
C GLN A 387 -35.78 -27.20 14.69
N HIS A 388 -35.47 -27.37 15.98
CA HIS A 388 -36.06 -28.43 16.82
C HIS A 388 -37.11 -27.97 17.84
N LYS A 389 -37.55 -26.70 17.82
CA LYS A 389 -38.64 -26.20 18.69
C LYS A 389 -39.77 -25.55 17.89
N ASN A 390 -40.58 -26.35 17.19
CA ASN A 390 -41.98 -26.02 16.91
C ASN A 390 -42.80 -27.20 16.36
N MET A 391 -43.56 -27.88 17.24
CA MET A 391 -44.90 -28.43 16.94
C MET A 391 -45.66 -28.62 18.27
N LEU A 392 -46.86 -28.05 18.34
CA LEU A 392 -47.80 -28.03 19.48
C LEU A 392 -48.83 -29.21 19.35
N PRO A 393 -49.85 -29.43 20.24
CA PRO A 393 -50.36 -28.58 21.33
C PRO A 393 -50.71 -29.28 22.67
N GLY A 394 -51.01 -28.50 23.74
CA GLY A 394 -51.29 -29.06 25.08
C GLY A 394 -51.99 -28.16 26.13
N ARG A 395 -53.19 -27.65 25.83
CA ARG A 395 -54.31 -27.30 26.74
C ARG A 395 -54.02 -26.99 28.24
N MET A 396 -54.23 -25.72 28.65
CA MET A 396 -54.31 -25.26 30.06
C MET A 396 -55.43 -25.96 30.88
N PRO A 397 -55.27 -26.06 32.21
CA PRO A 397 -56.21 -25.36 33.10
C PRO A 397 -55.57 -24.68 34.35
N PHE A 398 -56.38 -23.90 35.08
CA PHE A 398 -56.04 -23.18 36.31
C PHE A 398 -55.69 -24.09 37.51
N GLY A 399 -54.86 -23.57 38.44
CA GLY A 399 -54.60 -24.12 39.78
C GLY A 399 -54.02 -23.04 40.71
N VAL A 400 -54.33 -23.05 42.01
CA VAL A 400 -54.10 -21.93 42.96
C VAL A 400 -53.21 -22.35 44.15
N LEU A 401 -52.65 -21.34 44.86
CA LEU A 401 -52.15 -21.31 46.26
C LEU A 401 -50.67 -21.59 46.59
N ASN A 402 -50.06 -20.57 47.22
CA ASN A 402 -49.07 -20.51 48.33
C ASN A 402 -47.88 -21.49 48.44
N GLY A 403 -46.70 -20.90 48.69
CA GLY A 403 -45.58 -21.57 49.37
C GLY A 403 -44.40 -20.64 49.69
N ASN A 404 -44.10 -20.38 50.97
CA ASN A 404 -42.89 -19.65 51.39
C ASN A 404 -41.62 -20.49 51.17
N GLY A 405 -40.51 -19.85 50.76
CA GLY A 405 -39.25 -20.55 50.45
C GLY A 405 -37.98 -19.70 50.58
N THR A 406 -37.82 -18.94 51.66
CA THR A 406 -36.62 -18.11 51.90
C THR A 406 -35.34 -18.94 52.02
N ARG A 407 -34.30 -18.62 51.24
CA ARG A 407 -32.91 -18.91 51.64
C ARG A 407 -31.94 -17.85 51.12
N SER A 408 -31.25 -17.20 52.06
CA SER A 408 -30.24 -16.17 51.81
C SER A 408 -28.95 -16.78 51.27
N GLY A 409 -28.46 -16.27 50.15
CA GLY A 409 -27.06 -16.37 49.70
C GLY A 409 -26.42 -14.98 49.76
N ILE A 410 -25.22 -14.87 50.33
CA ILE A 410 -24.53 -13.58 50.51
C ILE A 410 -23.84 -13.21 49.19
N PRO A 411 -24.06 -12.00 48.62
CA PRO A 411 -23.36 -11.57 47.41
C PRO A 411 -21.89 -11.27 47.70
N ALA A 412 -21.01 -11.65 46.78
CA ALA A 412 -19.59 -11.28 46.82
C ALA A 412 -19.39 -9.79 46.48
N VAL A 413 -18.24 -9.23 46.88
CA VAL A 413 -17.94 -7.80 46.77
C VAL A 413 -17.77 -7.37 45.29
N ARG A 414 -18.66 -6.52 44.78
CA ARG A 414 -18.46 -5.82 43.48
C ARG A 414 -17.35 -4.77 43.61
N GLY A 415 -16.32 -4.89 42.77
CA GLY A 415 -15.35 -3.82 42.52
C GLY A 415 -15.91 -2.74 41.57
N PRO A 416 -15.46 -1.47 41.64
CA PRO A 416 -16.12 -0.34 40.98
C PRO A 416 -15.68 -0.13 39.51
N PHE A 417 -15.84 -1.15 38.66
CA PHE A 417 -15.41 -1.09 37.24
C PHE A 417 -16.52 -1.44 36.24
N SER A 418 -17.70 -0.84 36.38
CA SER A 418 -18.75 -0.83 35.34
C SER A 418 -19.66 0.38 35.52
N ASN A 419 -19.48 1.42 34.71
CA ASN A 419 -20.51 2.45 34.43
C ASN A 419 -20.08 3.37 33.27
N ALA A 420 -20.12 2.81 32.05
CA ALA A 420 -20.23 3.56 30.81
C ALA A 420 -21.58 3.15 30.16
N PRO A 421 -22.28 4.05 29.43
CA PRO A 421 -23.71 3.89 29.17
C PRO A 421 -24.00 2.91 28.01
N PHE A 422 -23.93 1.62 28.33
CA PHE A 422 -24.70 0.60 27.63
C PHE A 422 -26.09 0.53 28.30
N GLY A 423 -27.15 0.40 27.50
CA GLY A 423 -28.47 0.08 28.03
C GLY A 423 -28.47 -1.31 28.67
N ASP A 424 -29.47 -1.60 29.51
CA ASP A 424 -29.55 -2.83 30.29
C ASP A 424 -29.52 -4.07 29.37
N MET A 425 -28.35 -4.69 29.23
CA MET A 425 -28.19 -6.07 28.77
C MET A 425 -28.51 -6.98 29.95
N ASP A 426 -29.30 -8.03 29.72
CA ASP A 426 -29.65 -8.95 30.80
C ASP A 426 -28.40 -9.69 31.30
N GLU A 427 -28.32 -9.98 32.61
CA GLU A 427 -27.15 -10.69 33.16
C GLU A 427 -26.98 -12.09 32.52
N GLU A 428 -28.02 -12.68 31.92
CA GLU A 428 -27.92 -13.88 31.09
C GLU A 428 -27.19 -13.64 29.76
N GLU A 429 -27.42 -12.52 29.05
CA GLU A 429 -26.74 -12.17 27.79
C GLU A 429 -25.23 -11.97 28.01
N VAL A 430 -24.87 -11.27 29.08
CA VAL A 430 -23.46 -11.03 29.45
C VAL A 430 -22.75 -12.34 29.81
N ASN A 431 -23.44 -13.28 30.47
CA ASN A 431 -22.90 -14.60 30.76
C ASN A 431 -22.82 -15.50 29.51
N ASN A 432 -23.77 -15.41 28.58
CA ASN A 432 -23.71 -16.10 27.29
C ASN A 432 -22.55 -15.58 26.42
N LEU A 433 -22.32 -14.26 26.38
CA LEU A 433 -21.17 -13.66 25.70
C LEU A 433 -19.84 -14.10 26.33
N ARG A 434 -19.76 -14.17 27.66
CA ARG A 434 -18.59 -14.73 28.37
C ARG A 434 -18.31 -16.17 27.93
N ALA A 435 -19.31 -17.04 27.94
CA ALA A 435 -19.15 -18.43 27.53
C ALA A 435 -18.63 -18.54 26.08
N ARG A 436 -19.16 -17.74 25.14
CA ARG A 436 -18.67 -17.71 23.75
C ARG A 436 -17.22 -17.21 23.61
N VAL A 437 -16.80 -16.27 24.46
CA VAL A 437 -15.41 -15.80 24.52
C VAL A 437 -14.49 -16.90 25.05
N GLU A 438 -14.88 -17.61 26.11
CA GLU A 438 -14.15 -18.75 26.67
C GLU A 438 -14.09 -19.94 25.67
N ASP A 439 -15.19 -20.27 24.99
CA ASP A 439 -15.26 -21.31 23.94
C ASP A 439 -14.36 -21.01 22.73
N SER A 440 -14.18 -19.73 22.37
CA SER A 440 -13.21 -19.32 21.33
C SER A 440 -11.73 -19.56 21.75
N GLY A 441 -11.51 -19.90 23.03
CA GLY A 441 -10.21 -20.17 23.63
C GLY A 441 -9.52 -18.92 24.19
N ALA A 442 -10.28 -17.89 24.54
CA ALA A 442 -9.76 -16.76 25.30
C ALA A 442 -9.61 -17.15 26.78
N ILE A 443 -8.51 -16.72 27.39
CA ILE A 443 -8.17 -17.03 28.79
C ILE A 443 -8.40 -15.77 29.64
N PRO A 444 -8.92 -15.86 30.88
CA PRO A 444 -8.98 -14.71 31.79
C PRO A 444 -7.60 -14.12 32.02
N LEU A 445 -7.45 -12.79 31.95
CA LEU A 445 -6.13 -12.16 32.08
C LEU A 445 -5.46 -12.41 33.44
N ALA A 446 -6.26 -12.67 34.48
CA ALA A 446 -5.80 -13.08 35.81
C ALA A 446 -5.12 -14.46 35.83
N GLU A 447 -5.43 -15.35 34.88
CA GLU A 447 -4.79 -16.67 34.71
C GLU A 447 -3.55 -16.59 33.80
N ALA A 448 -3.44 -15.55 32.96
CA ALA A 448 -2.32 -15.34 32.06
C ALA A 448 -1.05 -14.77 32.74
N ASP A 449 -1.15 -14.34 34.00
CA ASP A 449 -0.11 -13.65 34.80
C ASP A 449 0.50 -12.43 34.09
N ILE A 450 -0.36 -11.60 33.49
CA ILE A 450 0.00 -10.38 32.76
C ILE A 450 -0.33 -9.14 33.59
N THR A 451 0.69 -8.34 33.90
CA THR A 451 0.51 -7.01 34.51
C THR A 451 0.26 -5.97 33.42
N ILE A 452 -0.96 -5.46 33.28
CA ILE A 452 -1.20 -4.31 32.39
C ILE A 452 -0.54 -3.05 32.98
N LEU A 453 0.18 -2.32 32.14
CA LEU A 453 0.68 -0.98 32.39
C LEU A 453 -0.35 0.03 31.86
N THR A 454 -1.05 0.71 32.76
CA THR A 454 -1.94 1.84 32.47
C THR A 454 -1.64 2.99 33.42
N ASP A 455 -1.99 4.21 33.03
CA ASP A 455 -1.98 5.36 33.92
C ASP A 455 -3.03 5.17 35.03
N TRP A 456 -2.64 5.39 36.30
CA TRP A 456 -3.55 5.28 37.44
C TRP A 456 -4.39 6.54 37.66
N ASP A 457 -3.99 7.68 37.09
CA ASP A 457 -4.78 8.92 37.14
C ASP A 457 -5.85 8.96 36.03
N ILE A 458 -5.81 8.04 35.06
CA ILE A 458 -6.76 7.94 33.93
C ILE A 458 -7.52 6.60 33.99
N PRO A 459 -8.75 6.54 34.54
CA PRO A 459 -9.47 5.29 34.81
C PRO A 459 -9.99 4.55 33.55
N THR A 460 -9.81 5.11 32.37
CA THR A 460 -10.09 4.47 31.07
C THR A 460 -8.89 4.67 30.15
N PRO A 461 -8.05 3.63 29.90
CA PRO A 461 -6.91 3.78 29.00
C PRO A 461 -7.35 4.14 27.58
N VAL A 462 -6.55 4.98 26.91
CA VAL A 462 -6.70 5.23 25.48
C VAL A 462 -6.26 3.97 24.75
N ALA A 463 -7.21 3.28 24.15
CA ALA A 463 -6.98 2.04 23.43
C ALA A 463 -7.78 2.01 22.12
N GLY A 464 -7.15 1.53 21.06
CA GLY A 464 -7.77 1.27 19.75
C GLY A 464 -8.85 0.18 19.82
N LYS A 465 -9.87 0.31 18.98
CA LYS A 465 -11.14 -0.42 19.06
C LYS A 465 -11.52 -1.08 17.74
N GLU A 466 -10.91 -2.23 17.49
CA GLU A 466 -11.36 -3.17 16.46
C GLU A 466 -12.73 -3.77 16.82
N ARG A 467 -13.38 -4.37 15.82
CA ARG A 467 -14.76 -4.86 15.95
C ARG A 467 -14.92 -6.21 15.28
N VAL A 468 -15.37 -7.20 16.04
CA VAL A 468 -15.81 -8.50 15.53
C VAL A 468 -17.33 -8.49 15.51
N TYR A 469 -17.94 -8.78 14.36
CA TYR A 469 -19.39 -8.95 14.26
C TYR A 469 -19.77 -10.40 14.52
N PHE A 470 -20.83 -10.63 15.29
CA PHE A 470 -21.34 -11.96 15.58
C PHE A 470 -22.87 -11.96 15.61
N VAL A 471 -23.48 -13.10 15.34
CA VAL A 471 -24.94 -13.26 15.45
C VAL A 471 -25.31 -13.76 16.84
N SER A 472 -26.40 -13.25 17.38
CA SER A 472 -26.92 -13.53 18.71
C SER A 472 -28.44 -13.39 18.68
N GLY A 473 -29.19 -14.45 18.96
CA GLY A 473 -30.67 -14.42 18.98
C GLY A 473 -31.34 -14.16 17.61
N GLY A 474 -30.56 -13.99 16.54
CA GLY A 474 -31.02 -13.57 15.20
C GLY A 474 -30.67 -12.12 14.83
N GLU A 475 -30.09 -11.33 15.74
CA GLU A 475 -29.58 -9.98 15.45
C GLU A 475 -28.05 -9.98 15.27
N LEU A 476 -27.52 -8.92 14.65
CA LEU A 476 -26.08 -8.76 14.38
C LEU A 476 -25.44 -7.84 15.43
N GLU A 477 -24.82 -8.46 16.43
CA GLU A 477 -24.07 -7.79 17.48
C GLU A 477 -22.61 -7.51 17.08
N LYS A 478 -21.89 -6.78 17.93
CA LYS A 478 -20.47 -6.45 17.74
C LYS A 478 -19.69 -6.49 19.06
N LEU A 479 -18.64 -7.31 19.11
CA LEU A 479 -17.66 -7.27 20.19
C LEU A 479 -16.62 -6.21 19.87
N VAL A 480 -16.30 -5.35 20.84
CA VAL A 480 -15.14 -4.44 20.74
C VAL A 480 -13.91 -5.18 21.25
N VAL A 481 -12.87 -5.22 20.43
CA VAL A 481 -11.60 -5.91 20.70
C VAL A 481 -10.48 -4.89 20.61
N ASN A 482 -9.57 -4.92 21.58
CA ASN A 482 -8.38 -4.07 21.60
C ASN A 482 -7.14 -4.92 21.25
N VAL A 483 -6.08 -4.28 20.75
CA VAL A 483 -4.76 -4.91 20.65
C VAL A 483 -3.98 -4.67 21.93
N LEU A 484 -3.32 -5.73 22.42
CA LEU A 484 -2.46 -5.72 23.59
C LEU A 484 -1.03 -6.13 23.19
N LEU A 485 -0.07 -5.26 23.47
CA LEU A 485 1.36 -5.50 23.30
C LEU A 485 1.91 -6.12 24.59
N VAL A 486 2.20 -7.41 24.57
CA VAL A 486 2.73 -8.17 25.71
C VAL A 486 4.24 -8.35 25.58
N VAL A 487 4.97 -8.29 26.69
CA VAL A 487 6.40 -8.65 26.73
C VAL A 487 6.75 -9.32 28.05
N TYR A 488 7.47 -10.44 27.97
CA TYR A 488 8.12 -11.04 29.14
C TYR A 488 9.47 -10.36 29.40
N VAL A 489 9.67 -9.88 30.63
CA VAL A 489 10.96 -9.32 31.06
C VAL A 489 11.70 -10.36 31.91
N PRO A 490 12.88 -10.85 31.49
CA PRO A 490 13.66 -11.86 32.22
C PRO A 490 14.34 -11.33 33.49
#